data_AF-A0A7C1BLA8-F1
#
_entry.id   AF-A0A7C1BLA8-F1
#
_cell.length_a   1.000
_cell.length_b   1.000
_cell.length_c   1.000
_cell.angle_alpha   90.00
_cell.angle_beta   90.00
_cell.angle_gamma   90.00
#
_symmetry.space_group_name_H-M   'P 1'
#
loop_
_entity.id
_entity.type
_entity.pdbx_description
1 polymer ?
#
loop_
_entity_poly.entity_id
_entity_poly.type
_entity_poly.pdbx_seq_one_letter_code
_entity_poly.pdbx_strand_id
1 'polypeptide(L)'
;MASVLAKLREAGETVLKIAEKKGLEEAEAYLVSNKVLTIRLVNNAVFESKGVHDIGVGLRVIKGNMLGFSSTADLSKKSLQKLVDAATSASKARKLPFKYSFPKPGKIPKVTGVYSKKLAELQPEKAVERAYEMVEASMSYSKKVKDNAGVLNIVSYETLVLNTHGVKAKNVGTFFEASLNATAKYRGRV
;
A
#
# COMPACT_ATOMS: atom_id res chain seq x y z
N MET A 1 -19.43 -11.37 -1.06
CA MET A 1 -18.07 -11.27 -1.65
C MET A 1 -17.04 -11.49 -0.55
N ALA A 2 -16.00 -12.31 -0.78
CA ALA A 2 -14.91 -12.47 0.18
C ALA A 2 -14.16 -11.14 0.37
N SER A 3 -13.77 -10.81 1.61
CA SER A 3 -13.00 -9.59 1.90
C SER A 3 -11.65 -9.61 1.15
N VAL A 4 -11.11 -8.44 0.82
CA VAL A 4 -9.80 -8.33 0.13
C VAL A 4 -8.71 -9.08 0.89
N LEU A 5 -8.74 -9.02 2.23
CA LEU A 5 -7.86 -9.79 3.11
C LEU A 5 -7.95 -11.30 2.89
N ALA A 6 -9.15 -11.85 2.67
CA ALA A 6 -9.32 -13.27 2.41
C ALA A 6 -8.66 -13.68 1.08
N LYS A 7 -8.84 -12.87 0.03
CA LYS A 7 -8.19 -13.07 -1.28
C LYS A 7 -6.66 -12.99 -1.18
N LEU A 8 -6.13 -12.01 -0.45
CA LEU A 8 -4.69 -11.89 -0.20
C LEU A 8 -4.17 -13.12 0.56
N ARG A 9 -4.86 -13.53 1.62
CA ARG A 9 -4.47 -14.72 2.38
C ARG A 9 -4.43 -15.97 1.52
N GLU A 10 -5.45 -16.20 0.70
CA GLU A 10 -5.50 -17.32 -0.23
C GLU A 10 -4.33 -17.30 -1.24
N ALA A 11 -4.04 -16.13 -1.81
CA ALA A 11 -2.90 -15.96 -2.72
C ALA A 11 -1.56 -16.27 -2.03
N GLY A 12 -1.36 -15.76 -0.82
CA GLY A 12 -0.15 -16.02 -0.03
C GLY A 12 0.01 -17.50 0.33
N GLU A 13 -1.05 -18.14 0.82
CA GLU A 13 -1.04 -19.59 1.11
C GLU A 13 -0.78 -20.42 -0.16
N THR A 14 -1.31 -19.99 -1.30
CA THR A 14 -1.06 -20.64 -2.60
C THR A 14 0.41 -20.53 -3.02
N VAL A 15 1.01 -19.36 -2.88
CA VAL A 15 2.43 -19.12 -3.21
C VAL A 15 3.34 -19.98 -2.33
N LEU A 16 3.10 -20.04 -1.02
CA LEU A 16 3.88 -20.88 -0.11
C LEU A 16 3.77 -22.37 -0.46
N LYS A 17 2.56 -22.86 -0.77
CA LYS A 17 2.35 -24.25 -1.22
C LYS A 17 3.08 -24.56 -2.53
N ILE A 18 3.11 -23.62 -3.48
CA ILE A 18 3.86 -23.80 -4.73
C ILE A 18 5.37 -23.83 -4.45
N ALA A 19 5.85 -22.99 -3.54
CA ALA A 19 7.26 -22.94 -3.15
C ALA A 19 7.72 -24.24 -2.50
N GLU A 20 6.94 -24.79 -1.56
CA GLU A 20 7.18 -26.09 -0.92
C GLU A 20 7.26 -27.22 -1.97
N LYS A 21 6.30 -27.27 -2.90
CA LYS A 21 6.29 -28.26 -3.99
C LYS A 21 7.51 -28.18 -4.91
N LYS A 22 8.17 -27.04 -4.99
CA LYS A 22 9.41 -26.83 -5.77
C LYS A 22 10.69 -27.15 -5.00
N GLY A 23 10.57 -27.59 -3.75
CA GLY A 23 11.72 -27.86 -2.88
C GLY A 23 12.53 -26.59 -2.60
N LEU A 24 11.84 -25.47 -2.39
CA LEU A 24 12.44 -24.29 -1.77
C LEU A 24 12.55 -24.53 -0.26
N GLU A 25 13.67 -24.14 0.34
CA GLU A 25 13.92 -24.35 1.77
C GLU A 25 13.05 -23.41 2.61
N GLU A 26 12.98 -22.14 2.20
CA GLU A 26 12.14 -21.15 2.86
C GLU A 26 11.51 -20.20 1.85
N ALA A 27 10.30 -19.72 2.16
CA ALA A 27 9.61 -18.71 1.38
C ALA A 27 8.84 -17.74 2.29
N GLU A 28 8.80 -16.47 1.89
CA GLU A 28 8.01 -15.43 2.56
C GLU A 28 7.24 -14.61 1.52
N ALA A 29 5.93 -14.53 1.70
CA ALA A 29 5.02 -13.72 0.91
C ALA A 29 4.65 -12.44 1.68
N TYR A 30 4.91 -11.29 1.06
CA TYR A 30 4.45 -9.97 1.49
C TYR A 30 3.29 -9.54 0.60
N LEU A 31 2.10 -9.40 1.18
CA LEU A 31 0.88 -9.11 0.46
C LEU A 31 0.38 -7.73 0.85
N VAL A 32 -0.11 -6.97 -0.12
CA VAL A 32 -0.61 -5.61 0.10
C VAL A 32 -1.92 -5.37 -0.64
N SER A 33 -2.79 -4.59 -0.01
CA SER A 33 -3.91 -3.90 -0.64
C SER A 33 -3.90 -2.47 -0.14
N ASN A 34 -3.61 -1.52 -1.02
CA ASN A 34 -3.57 -0.11 -0.72
C ASN A 34 -4.64 0.62 -1.53
N LYS A 35 -5.52 1.37 -0.85
CA LYS A 35 -6.52 2.24 -1.47
C LYS A 35 -6.13 3.67 -1.19
N VAL A 36 -5.93 4.45 -2.24
CA VAL A 36 -5.56 5.86 -2.16
C VAL A 36 -6.61 6.67 -2.91
N LEU A 37 -7.20 7.64 -2.23
CA LEU A 37 -8.01 8.68 -2.84
C LEU A 37 -7.24 10.00 -2.75
N THR A 38 -6.98 10.60 -3.90
CA THR A 38 -6.27 11.87 -4.02
C THR A 38 -7.18 12.90 -4.66
N ILE A 39 -7.41 14.01 -3.95
CA ILE A 39 -8.08 15.20 -4.48
C ILE A 39 -7.02 16.28 -4.66
N ARG A 40 -6.84 16.74 -5.89
CA ARG A 40 -5.89 17.80 -6.23
C ARG A 40 -6.62 19.11 -6.45
N LEU A 41 -6.14 20.17 -5.79
CA LEU A 41 -6.66 21.52 -5.90
C LEU A 41 -5.68 22.39 -6.69
N VAL A 42 -6.21 23.14 -7.66
CA VAL A 42 -5.47 24.14 -8.46
C VAL A 42 -6.42 25.28 -8.77
N ASN A 43 -5.94 26.52 -8.71
CA ASN A 43 -6.74 27.70 -9.06
C ASN A 43 -8.07 27.81 -8.29
N ASN A 44 -8.03 27.52 -6.99
CA ASN A 44 -9.20 27.53 -6.09
C ASN A 44 -10.30 26.50 -6.45
N ALA A 45 -9.98 25.51 -7.28
CA ALA A 45 -10.93 24.49 -7.71
C ALA A 45 -10.33 23.09 -7.64
N VAL A 46 -11.19 22.07 -7.62
CA VAL A 46 -10.74 20.69 -7.79
C VAL A 46 -10.33 20.47 -9.23
N PHE A 47 -9.06 20.17 -9.42
CA PHE A 47 -8.46 19.85 -10.72
C PHE A 47 -8.56 18.36 -11.02
N GLU A 48 -8.37 17.51 -10.01
CA GLU A 48 -8.37 16.06 -10.16
C GLU A 48 -8.97 15.39 -8.92
N SER A 49 -9.75 14.34 -9.14
CA SER A 49 -10.15 13.37 -8.12
C SER A 49 -9.80 11.98 -8.64
N LYS A 50 -8.88 11.30 -7.95
CA LYS A 50 -8.30 10.04 -8.41
C LYS A 50 -8.33 8.99 -7.31
N GLY A 51 -9.03 7.89 -7.56
CA GLY A 51 -8.97 6.68 -6.75
C GLY A 51 -8.01 5.66 -7.36
N VAL A 52 -7.09 5.13 -6.56
CA VAL A 52 -6.18 4.04 -6.92
C VAL A 52 -6.36 2.90 -5.93
N HIS A 53 -6.43 1.67 -6.43
CA HIS A 53 -6.43 0.47 -5.60
C HIS A 53 -5.30 -0.46 -6.06
N ASP A 54 -4.18 -0.42 -5.35
CA ASP A 54 -3.02 -1.27 -5.61
C ASP A 54 -3.15 -2.57 -4.82
N ILE A 55 -3.08 -3.70 -5.50
CA ILE A 55 -3.09 -5.03 -4.88
C ILE A 55 -1.90 -5.80 -5.43
N GLY A 56 -1.18 -6.52 -4.57
CA GLY A 56 -0.10 -7.38 -5.04
C GLY A 56 0.50 -8.29 -4.00
N VAL A 57 1.40 -9.13 -4.49
CA VAL A 57 2.23 -10.03 -3.69
C VAL A 57 3.70 -9.89 -4.11
N GLY A 58 4.55 -9.64 -3.12
CA GLY A 58 5.99 -9.82 -3.20
C GLY A 58 6.35 -11.17 -2.58
N LEU A 59 7.31 -11.86 -3.19
CA LEU A 59 7.79 -13.15 -2.73
C LEU A 59 9.30 -13.11 -2.59
N ARG A 60 9.81 -13.60 -1.45
CA ARG A 60 11.22 -13.90 -1.23
C ARG A 60 11.39 -15.40 -1.00
N VAL A 61 12.43 -16.00 -1.57
CA VAL A 61 12.71 -17.44 -1.48
C VAL A 61 14.17 -17.71 -1.15
N ILE A 62 14.41 -18.78 -0.41
CA ILE A 62 15.75 -19.29 -0.08
C ILE A 62 15.88 -20.72 -0.61
N LYS A 63 16.98 -21.00 -1.30
CA LYS A 63 17.40 -22.36 -1.70
C LYS A 63 18.92 -22.46 -1.71
N GLY A 64 19.51 -23.33 -0.90
CA GLY A 64 20.96 -23.52 -0.85
C GLY A 64 21.74 -22.24 -0.48
N ASN A 65 21.25 -21.48 0.49
CA ASN A 65 21.79 -20.17 0.91
C ASN A 65 21.80 -19.09 -0.20
N MET A 66 20.96 -19.26 -1.23
CA MET A 66 20.73 -18.27 -2.29
C MET A 66 19.38 -17.59 -2.08
N LEU A 67 19.33 -16.26 -2.23
CA LEU A 67 18.13 -15.45 -1.99
C LEU A 67 17.58 -14.90 -3.30
N GLY A 68 16.32 -15.19 -3.59
CA GLY A 68 15.60 -14.70 -4.75
C GLY A 68 14.37 -13.89 -4.37
N PHE A 69 14.00 -12.96 -5.24
CA PHE A 69 12.82 -12.12 -5.06
C PHE A 69 12.04 -11.99 -6.36
N SER A 70 10.72 -11.82 -6.26
CA SER A 70 9.84 -11.47 -7.37
C SER A 70 8.57 -10.82 -6.84
N SER A 71 7.81 -10.14 -7.69
CA SER A 71 6.53 -9.52 -7.32
C SER A 71 5.53 -9.53 -8.47
N THR A 72 4.24 -9.56 -8.15
CA THR A 72 3.15 -9.43 -9.14
C THR A 72 1.93 -8.75 -8.54
N ALA A 73 1.18 -8.03 -9.38
CA ALA A 73 -0.13 -7.48 -9.05
C ALA A 73 -1.30 -8.40 -9.49
N ASP A 74 -1.02 -9.41 -10.33
CA ASP A 74 -2.02 -10.40 -10.74
C ASP A 74 -2.01 -11.59 -9.77
N LEU A 75 -3.11 -11.77 -9.03
CA LEU A 75 -3.30 -12.85 -8.06
C LEU A 75 -3.84 -14.15 -8.70
N SER A 76 -3.93 -14.23 -10.03
CA SER A 76 -4.32 -15.45 -10.72
C SER A 76 -3.33 -16.58 -10.45
N LYS A 77 -3.82 -17.82 -10.34
CA LYS A 77 -2.98 -19.00 -10.08
C LYS A 77 -1.80 -19.12 -11.07
N LYS A 78 -2.01 -18.76 -12.34
CA LYS A 78 -0.97 -18.76 -13.38
C LYS A 78 0.12 -17.72 -13.09
N SER A 79 -0.26 -16.52 -12.67
CA SER A 79 0.67 -15.46 -12.27
C SER A 79 1.44 -15.84 -11.01
N LEU A 80 0.77 -16.41 -10.00
CA LEU A 80 1.41 -16.89 -8.77
C LEU A 80 2.42 -18.01 -9.04
N GLN A 81 2.16 -18.89 -10.02
CA GLN A 81 3.14 -19.88 -10.45
C GLN A 81 4.38 -19.22 -11.05
N LYS A 82 4.19 -18.28 -11.99
CA LYS A 82 5.27 -17.51 -12.61
C LYS A 82 6.08 -16.71 -11.57
N LEU A 83 5.42 -16.16 -10.56
CA LEU A 83 6.05 -15.44 -9.45
C LEU A 83 7.09 -16.30 -8.73
N VAL A 84 6.71 -17.53 -8.35
CA VAL A 84 7.63 -18.47 -7.68
C VAL A 84 8.76 -18.88 -8.61
N ASP A 85 8.46 -19.12 -9.89
CA ASP A 85 9.46 -19.51 -10.90
C ASP A 85 10.50 -18.41 -11.10
N ALA A 86 10.05 -17.17 -11.20
CA ALA A 86 10.89 -15.99 -11.32
C ALA A 86 11.75 -15.80 -10.06
N ALA A 87 11.17 -15.89 -8.86
CA ALA A 87 11.92 -15.75 -7.60
C ALA A 87 12.98 -16.85 -7.47
N THR A 88 12.65 -18.09 -7.81
CA THR A 88 13.59 -19.24 -7.80
C THR A 88 14.70 -19.06 -8.83
N SER A 89 14.40 -18.50 -10.00
CA SER A 89 15.41 -18.25 -11.03
C SER A 89 16.34 -17.12 -10.61
N ALA A 90 15.78 -16.06 -10.03
CA ALA A 90 16.53 -14.93 -9.50
C ALA A 90 17.48 -15.32 -8.36
N SER A 91 17.12 -16.31 -7.53
CA SER A 91 17.98 -16.75 -6.43
C SER A 91 19.35 -17.23 -6.92
N LYS A 92 19.42 -17.88 -8.09
CA LYS A 92 20.68 -18.39 -8.66
C LYS A 92 21.74 -17.31 -8.90
N ALA A 93 21.33 -16.05 -9.06
CA ALA A 93 22.24 -14.94 -9.30
C ALA A 93 23.00 -14.48 -8.04
N ARG A 94 22.53 -14.81 -6.83
CA ARG A 94 23.09 -14.29 -5.59
C ARG A 94 23.15 -15.35 -4.48
N LYS A 95 24.36 -15.84 -4.21
CA LYS A 95 24.68 -16.60 -3.00
C LYS A 95 25.01 -15.64 -1.86
N LEU A 96 24.45 -15.87 -0.68
CA LEU A 96 24.73 -15.03 0.48
C LEU A 96 26.06 -15.45 1.14
N PRO A 97 26.90 -14.49 1.59
CA PRO A 97 28.15 -14.79 2.28
C PRO A 97 27.95 -15.20 3.75
N PHE A 98 26.73 -15.10 4.26
CA PHE A 98 26.33 -15.47 5.62
C PHE A 98 25.11 -16.40 5.59
N LYS A 99 24.85 -17.08 6.71
CA LYS A 99 23.64 -17.88 6.89
C LYS A 99 22.44 -16.95 7.11
N TYR A 100 21.44 -17.06 6.25
CA TYR A 100 20.22 -16.25 6.33
C TYR A 100 19.00 -17.16 6.38
N SER A 101 18.02 -16.80 7.20
CA SER A 101 16.78 -17.53 7.40
C SER A 101 15.69 -16.53 7.76
N PHE A 102 14.46 -16.79 7.36
CA PHE A 102 13.31 -15.94 7.67
C PHE A 102 12.92 -16.05 9.16
N PRO A 103 12.23 -15.03 9.69
CA PRO A 103 11.80 -15.03 11.08
C PRO A 103 10.91 -16.23 11.40
N LYS A 104 11.11 -16.82 12.59
CA LYS A 104 10.17 -17.78 13.16
C LYS A 104 8.97 -17.05 13.79
N PRO A 105 7.84 -17.74 14.04
CA PRO A 105 6.71 -17.17 14.73
C PRO A 105 7.11 -16.55 16.07
N GLY A 106 6.67 -15.32 16.30
CA GLY A 106 6.92 -14.58 17.53
C GLY A 106 5.70 -13.75 17.93
N LYS A 107 5.80 -13.07 19.07
CA LYS A 107 4.74 -12.16 19.53
C LYS A 107 4.71 -10.93 18.63
N ILE A 108 3.63 -10.78 17.86
CA ILE A 108 3.41 -9.59 17.03
C ILE A 108 2.73 -8.54 17.92
N PRO A 109 3.31 -7.33 18.09
CA PRO A 109 2.68 -6.29 18.88
C PRO A 109 1.36 -5.86 18.25
N LYS A 110 0.32 -5.74 19.07
CA LYS A 110 -0.95 -5.15 18.63
C LYS A 110 -0.85 -3.65 18.78
N VAL A 111 -0.93 -2.94 17.66
CA VAL A 111 -1.03 -1.48 17.65
C VAL A 111 -2.50 -1.10 17.47
N THR A 112 -3.05 -0.34 18.41
CA THR A 112 -4.43 0.15 18.38
C THR A 112 -4.49 1.59 17.89
N GLY A 113 -5.64 2.04 17.40
CA GLY A 113 -5.84 3.43 16.98
C GLY A 113 -5.26 3.80 15.61
N VAL A 114 -4.73 2.82 14.86
CA VAL A 114 -4.11 3.04 13.53
C VAL A 114 -5.10 2.95 12.36
N TYR A 115 -6.34 2.51 12.61
CA TYR A 115 -7.35 2.31 11.57
C TYR A 115 -8.66 3.03 11.92
N SER A 116 -9.15 3.84 10.99
CA SER A 116 -10.44 4.52 11.06
C SER A 116 -11.36 4.02 9.96
N LYS A 117 -12.44 3.32 10.34
CA LYS A 117 -13.47 2.85 9.41
C LYS A 117 -14.08 4.02 8.62
N LYS A 118 -14.27 5.17 9.28
CA LYS A 118 -14.80 6.39 8.67
C LYS A 118 -13.91 6.90 7.53
N LEU A 119 -12.58 6.82 7.66
CA LEU A 119 -11.65 7.19 6.60
C LEU A 119 -11.59 6.13 5.49
N ALA A 120 -11.56 4.85 5.86
CA ALA A 120 -11.49 3.75 4.89
C ALA A 120 -12.72 3.63 3.98
N GLU A 121 -13.88 4.09 4.45
CA GLU A 121 -15.16 4.07 3.73
C GLU A 121 -15.60 5.47 3.25
N LEU A 122 -14.72 6.47 3.36
CA LEU A 122 -15.06 7.83 2.94
C LEU A 122 -15.28 7.87 1.42
N GLN A 123 -16.44 8.40 1.03
CA GLN A 123 -16.80 8.53 -0.38
C GLN A 123 -16.03 9.70 -1.03
N PRO A 124 -15.66 9.59 -2.32
CA PRO A 124 -14.96 10.65 -3.04
C PRO A 124 -15.67 12.01 -2.98
N GLU A 125 -17.00 12.03 -3.04
CA GLU A 125 -17.82 13.24 -3.00
C GLU A 125 -17.61 14.00 -1.69
N LYS A 126 -17.59 13.28 -0.55
CA LYS A 126 -17.31 13.88 0.75
C LYS A 126 -15.87 14.38 0.86
N ALA A 127 -14.92 13.71 0.22
CA ALA A 127 -13.53 14.19 0.20
C ALA A 127 -13.41 15.48 -0.62
N VAL A 128 -14.13 15.58 -1.74
CA VAL A 128 -14.23 16.79 -2.57
C VAL A 128 -14.88 17.93 -1.80
N GLU A 129 -15.97 17.67 -1.06
CA GLU A 129 -16.59 18.66 -0.16
C GLU A 129 -15.56 19.21 0.85
N ARG A 130 -14.79 18.33 1.51
CA ARG A 130 -13.71 18.76 2.44
C ARG A 130 -12.63 19.57 1.74
N ALA A 131 -12.27 19.22 0.51
CA ALA A 131 -11.28 19.97 -0.25
C ALA A 131 -11.79 21.38 -0.60
N TYR A 132 -13.08 21.54 -0.92
CA TYR A 132 -13.68 22.87 -1.11
C TYR A 132 -13.77 23.68 0.18
N GLU A 133 -14.15 23.05 1.31
CA GLU A 133 -14.14 23.72 2.62
C GLU A 133 -12.74 24.30 2.95
N MET A 134 -11.66 23.58 2.59
CA MET A 134 -10.29 24.08 2.77
C MET A 134 -10.02 25.35 1.93
N VAL A 135 -10.44 25.36 0.66
CA VAL A 135 -10.26 26.52 -0.23
C VAL A 135 -11.09 27.70 0.25
N GLU A 136 -12.36 27.47 0.61
CA GLU A 136 -13.28 28.51 1.09
C GLU A 136 -12.76 29.18 2.36
N ALA A 137 -12.23 28.40 3.31
CA ALA A 137 -11.62 28.92 4.52
C ALA A 137 -10.42 29.84 4.23
N SER A 138 -9.55 29.43 3.30
CA SER A 138 -8.39 30.22 2.87
C SER A 138 -8.80 31.53 2.17
N MET A 139 -9.73 31.46 1.23
CA MET A 139 -10.23 32.62 0.50
C MET A 139 -10.96 33.62 1.40
N SER A 140 -11.69 33.11 2.41
CA SER A 140 -12.44 33.94 3.36
C SER A 140 -11.53 34.63 4.38
N TYR A 141 -10.33 34.12 4.62
CA TYR A 141 -9.37 34.70 5.56
C TYR A 141 -8.91 36.11 5.15
N SER A 142 -8.68 36.35 3.86
CA SER A 142 -8.25 37.67 3.38
C SER A 142 -8.52 37.87 1.89
N LYS A 143 -9.06 39.05 1.53
CA LYS A 143 -9.24 39.48 0.13
C LYS A 143 -7.92 39.52 -0.68
N LYS A 144 -6.78 39.47 0.00
CA LYS A 144 -5.45 39.39 -0.63
C LYS A 144 -5.18 38.02 -1.23
N VAL A 145 -5.73 36.93 -0.68
CA VAL A 145 -5.60 35.59 -1.25
C VAL A 145 -6.27 35.58 -2.62
N LYS A 146 -5.52 35.15 -3.65
CA LYS A 146 -5.99 35.10 -5.04
C LYS A 146 -6.04 33.69 -5.58
N ASP A 147 -5.17 32.84 -5.08
CA ASP A 147 -4.99 31.49 -5.61
C ASP A 147 -4.71 30.50 -4.49
N ASN A 148 -5.21 29.29 -4.67
CA ASN A 148 -4.97 28.16 -3.78
C ASN A 148 -4.66 26.93 -4.62
N ALA A 149 -3.62 26.21 -4.20
CA ALA A 149 -3.25 24.91 -4.72
C ALA A 149 -2.95 23.96 -3.58
N GLY A 150 -3.31 22.69 -3.70
CA GLY A 150 -3.20 21.76 -2.59
C GLY A 150 -3.52 20.33 -2.95
N VAL A 151 -3.44 19.46 -1.95
CA VAL A 151 -3.79 18.06 -2.07
C VAL A 151 -4.44 17.57 -0.79
N LEU A 152 -5.46 16.72 -0.95
CA LEU A 152 -6.05 15.92 0.10
C LEU A 152 -5.87 14.45 -0.27
N ASN A 153 -5.16 13.69 0.56
CA ASN A 153 -4.94 12.26 0.40
C ASN A 153 -5.63 11.49 1.53
N ILE A 154 -6.40 10.47 1.17
CA ILE A 154 -6.93 9.47 2.10
C ILE A 154 -6.38 8.12 1.68
N VAL A 155 -5.73 7.44 2.62
CA VAL A 155 -5.10 6.15 2.40
C VAL A 155 -5.71 5.13 3.35
N SER A 156 -6.05 3.95 2.83
CA SER A 156 -6.37 2.77 3.62
C SER A 156 -5.54 1.61 3.10
N TYR A 157 -4.72 1.02 3.96
CA TYR A 157 -3.87 -0.10 3.59
C TYR A 157 -4.13 -1.33 4.45
N GLU A 158 -3.91 -2.48 3.84
CA GLU A 158 -3.83 -3.77 4.50
C GLU A 158 -2.57 -4.47 4.00
N THR A 159 -1.78 -5.01 4.93
CA THR A 159 -0.59 -5.81 4.62
C THR A 159 -0.64 -7.12 5.38
N LEU A 160 -0.21 -8.21 4.73
CA LEU A 160 -0.12 -9.53 5.31
C LEU A 160 1.24 -10.14 4.98
N VAL A 161 1.92 -10.68 5.99
CA VAL A 161 3.18 -11.40 5.83
C VAL A 161 2.96 -12.85 6.23
N LEU A 162 3.24 -13.77 5.31
CA LEU A 162 3.17 -15.21 5.53
C LEU A 162 4.53 -15.84 5.20
N ASN A 163 5.02 -16.77 6.01
CA ASN A 163 6.23 -17.53 5.65
C ASN A 163 6.14 -19.02 5.98
N THR A 164 7.09 -19.80 5.46
CA THR A 164 7.19 -21.25 5.65
C THR A 164 7.47 -21.68 7.09
N HIS A 165 7.99 -20.79 7.95
CA HIS A 165 8.14 -21.05 9.38
C HIS A 165 6.83 -20.89 10.16
N GLY A 166 5.74 -20.46 9.50
CA GLY A 166 4.42 -20.31 10.10
C GLY A 166 4.11 -18.90 10.59
N VAL A 167 4.92 -17.88 10.27
CA VAL A 167 4.60 -16.48 10.56
C VAL A 167 3.33 -16.09 9.81
N LYS A 168 2.40 -15.44 10.51
CA LYS A 168 1.19 -14.83 9.95
C LYS A 168 0.98 -13.46 10.59
N ALA A 169 1.54 -12.42 9.99
CA ALA A 169 1.49 -11.06 10.52
C ALA A 169 0.59 -10.17 9.67
N LYS A 170 -0.41 -9.55 10.30
CA LYS A 170 -1.32 -8.60 9.67
C LYS A 170 -1.05 -7.21 10.21
N ASN A 171 -1.01 -6.23 9.32
CA ASN A 171 -1.05 -4.81 9.67
C ASN A 171 -2.09 -4.11 8.81
N VAL A 172 -2.84 -3.19 9.42
CA VAL A 172 -3.87 -2.40 8.77
C VAL A 172 -3.79 -0.98 9.29
N GLY A 173 -4.08 -0.02 8.43
CA GLY A 173 -4.12 1.36 8.87
C GLY A 173 -4.80 2.28 7.88
N THR A 174 -5.10 3.46 8.38
CA THR A 174 -5.60 4.57 7.58
C THR A 174 -4.76 5.80 7.85
N PHE A 175 -4.57 6.62 6.83
CA PHE A 175 -3.89 7.90 6.95
C PHE A 175 -4.67 8.96 6.16
N PHE A 176 -4.65 10.18 6.67
CA PHE A 176 -5.26 11.35 6.07
C PHE A 176 -4.23 12.47 6.04
N GLU A 177 -4.08 13.09 4.89
CA GLU A 177 -3.22 14.25 4.68
C GLU A 177 -4.01 15.32 3.95
N ALA A 178 -3.88 16.56 4.40
CA ALA A 178 -4.41 17.71 3.71
C ALA A 178 -3.34 18.80 3.74
N SER A 179 -3.03 19.35 2.56
CA SER A 179 -2.14 20.50 2.42
C SER A 179 -2.76 21.50 1.46
N LEU A 180 -2.57 22.78 1.79
CA LEU A 180 -3.06 23.91 1.00
C LEU A 180 -2.00 24.99 1.02
N ASN A 181 -1.62 25.45 -0.17
CA ASN A 181 -0.75 26.59 -0.39
C ASN A 181 -1.60 27.74 -0.94
N ALA A 182 -1.55 28.88 -0.27
CA ALA A 182 -2.28 30.07 -0.64
C ALA A 182 -1.32 31.14 -1.16
N THR A 183 -1.69 31.76 -2.26
CA THR A 183 -0.92 32.85 -2.87
C THR A 183 -1.70 34.16 -2.69
N ALA A 184 -1.06 35.15 -2.07
CA ALA A 184 -1.69 36.42 -1.71
C ALA A 184 -1.04 37.61 -2.41
N LYS A 185 -1.86 38.47 -3.02
CA LYS A 185 -1.39 39.67 -3.71
C LYS A 185 -1.19 40.83 -2.74
N TYR A 186 0.00 41.44 -2.77
CA TYR A 186 0.32 42.66 -2.02
C TYR A 186 0.93 43.71 -2.96
N ARG A 187 0.34 44.93 -2.96
CA ARG A 187 0.80 46.08 -3.76
C ARG A 187 1.01 45.77 -5.26
N GLY A 188 0.09 45.02 -5.87
CA GLY A 188 0.17 44.71 -7.30
C GLY A 188 1.04 43.50 -7.66
N ARG A 189 1.83 42.96 -6.72
CA ARG A 189 2.66 41.77 -6.91
C ARG A 189 2.07 40.56 -6.20
N VAL A 190 2.20 39.41 -6.85
CA VAL A 190 1.83 38.08 -6.36
C VAL A 190 3.02 37.51 -5.59
#